data_AF-X1CUE8-F1
#
_entry.id   AF-X1CUE8-F1
#
_cell.length_a   1.000
_cell.length_b   1.000
_cell.length_c   1.000
_cell.angle_alpha   90.00
_cell.angle_beta   90.00
_cell.angle_gamma   90.00
#
_symmetry.space_group_name_H-M   'P 1'
#
loop_
_entity.id
_entity.type
_entity.pdbx_description
1 polymer ?
#
loop_
_entity_poly.entity_id
_entity_poly.type
_entity_poly.pdbx_seq_one_letter_code
_entity_poly.pdbx_strand_id
1 'polypeptide(L)'
;KIIQRIEDEGFKISGLRMLHLNKEEAKGFYIIHKDKQFYESLTDFMSSGEIVIMVLEREDAISHWRRVMGVTDPALAEPGTLRQMFGFSIERNALHGSDSPTTAEWEINYFYKKE
;
A
#
# COMPACT_ATOMS: atom_id res chain seq x y z
N LYS A 1 1.37 -5.01 -14.73
CA LYS A 1 2.77 -5.19 -14.27
C LYS A 1 2.85 -5.49 -12.78
N ILE A 2 2.34 -4.63 -11.89
CA ILE A 2 2.33 -4.90 -10.44
C ILE A 2 1.48 -6.13 -10.09
N ILE A 3 0.25 -6.24 -10.61
CA ILE A 3 -0.61 -7.42 -10.39
C ILE A 3 0.06 -8.70 -10.89
N GLN A 4 0.62 -8.68 -12.11
CA GLN A 4 1.41 -9.80 -12.61
C GLN A 4 2.55 -10.17 -11.65
N ARG A 5 3.30 -9.18 -11.14
CA ARG A 5 4.37 -9.46 -10.17
C ARG A 5 3.83 -10.07 -8.87
N ILE A 6 2.66 -9.66 -8.40
CA ILE A 6 2.00 -10.27 -7.23
C ILE A 6 1.70 -11.75 -7.49
N GLU A 7 1.15 -12.08 -8.66
CA GLU A 7 0.86 -13.47 -9.05
C GLU A 7 2.13 -14.30 -9.22
N ASP A 8 3.17 -13.75 -9.87
CA ASP A 8 4.47 -14.41 -10.05
C ASP A 8 5.18 -14.68 -8.70
N GLU A 9 4.95 -13.81 -7.71
CA GLU A 9 5.42 -13.98 -6.33
C GLU A 9 4.52 -14.93 -5.53
N GLY A 10 3.58 -15.65 -6.16
CA GLY A 10 2.80 -16.72 -5.56
C GLY A 10 1.73 -16.26 -4.58
N PHE A 11 1.31 -15.00 -4.63
CA PHE A 11 0.16 -14.54 -3.86
C PHE A 11 -1.14 -14.95 -4.53
N LYS A 12 -2.12 -15.33 -3.72
CA LYS A 12 -3.52 -15.33 -4.13
C LYS A 12 -4.13 -13.96 -3.85
N ILE A 13 -4.82 -13.39 -4.83
CA ILE A 13 -5.58 -12.14 -4.65
C ILE A 13 -6.99 -12.52 -4.19
N SER A 14 -7.33 -12.26 -2.93
CA SER A 14 -8.65 -12.57 -2.37
C SER A 14 -9.64 -11.40 -2.44
N GLY A 15 -9.14 -10.19 -2.67
CA GLY A 15 -9.94 -9.01 -2.95
C GLY A 15 -9.19 -8.04 -3.85
N LEU A 16 -9.90 -7.41 -4.78
CA LEU A 16 -9.37 -6.34 -5.62
C LEU A 16 -10.50 -5.33 -5.90
N ARG A 17 -10.23 -4.05 -5.66
CA ARG A 17 -11.18 -2.96 -5.94
C ARG A 17 -10.41 -1.70 -6.35
N MET A 18 -10.92 -1.00 -7.36
CA MET A 18 -10.49 0.35 -7.69
C MET A 18 -11.44 1.37 -7.06
N LEU A 19 -10.91 2.42 -6.48
CA LEU A 19 -11.69 3.51 -5.87
C LEU A 19 -10.88 4.79 -5.84
N HIS A 20 -11.56 5.92 -5.64
CA HIS A 20 -10.95 7.23 -5.44
C HIS A 20 -11.28 7.68 -4.01
N LEU A 21 -10.27 7.79 -3.14
CA LEU A 21 -10.49 8.26 -1.77
C LEU A 21 -10.74 9.77 -1.75
N ASN A 22 -11.76 10.21 -1.03
CA ASN A 22 -11.80 11.61 -0.65
C ASN A 22 -10.74 11.90 0.45
N LYS A 23 -10.47 13.18 0.68
CA LYS A 23 -9.44 13.62 1.64
C LYS A 23 -9.70 13.12 3.07
N GLU A 24 -10.95 13.05 3.51
CA GLU A 24 -11.31 12.58 4.86
C GLU A 24 -11.11 11.07 5.01
N GLU A 25 -11.40 10.28 3.96
CA GLU A 25 -11.09 8.84 3.92
C GLU A 25 -9.57 8.61 3.95
N ALA A 26 -8.79 9.37 3.16
CA ALA A 26 -7.34 9.27 3.21
C ALA A 26 -6.79 9.62 4.61
N LYS A 27 -7.33 10.66 5.27
CA LYS A 27 -7.00 11.01 6.65
C LYS A 27 -7.36 9.90 7.63
N GLY A 28 -8.55 9.33 7.51
CA GLY A 28 -8.98 8.20 8.33
C GLY A 28 -8.04 7.01 8.20
N PHE A 29 -7.61 6.68 6.97
CA PHE A 29 -6.68 5.59 6.71
C PHE A 29 -5.29 5.85 7.32
N TYR A 30 -4.75 7.07 7.20
CA TYR A 30 -3.43 7.43 7.71
C TYR A 30 -3.43 8.02 9.12
N ILE A 31 -4.48 7.80 9.92
CA ILE A 31 -4.68 8.46 11.22
C ILE A 31 -3.50 8.29 12.20
N ILE A 32 -2.78 7.17 12.12
CA ILE A 32 -1.57 6.91 12.91
C ILE A 32 -0.42 7.90 12.64
N HIS A 33 -0.50 8.63 11.53
CA HIS A 33 0.46 9.64 11.12
C HIS A 33 -0.03 11.08 11.35
N LYS A 34 -1.19 11.29 11.98
CA LYS A 34 -1.81 12.63 12.12
C LYS A 34 -0.89 13.73 12.68
N ASP A 35 0.05 13.35 13.55
CA ASP A 35 0.97 14.29 14.21
C ASP A 35 2.32 14.43 13.45
N LYS A 36 2.44 13.83 12.27
CA LYS A 36 3.63 13.90 11.42
C LYS A 36 3.52 15.06 10.44
N GLN A 37 4.64 15.74 10.20
CA GLN A 37 4.70 16.91 9.30
C GLN A 37 4.25 16.60 7.86
N PHE A 38 4.40 15.35 7.41
CA PHE A 38 4.01 14.91 6.06
C PHE A 38 2.55 14.42 5.97
N TYR A 39 1.77 14.43 7.05
CA TYR A 39 0.42 13.86 7.07
C TYR A 39 -0.52 14.52 6.07
N GLU A 40 -0.49 15.85 5.99
CA GLU A 40 -1.35 16.58 5.06
C GLU A 40 -0.97 16.30 3.61
N SER A 41 0.33 16.36 3.24
CA SER A 41 0.76 16.07 1.88
C SER A 41 0.46 14.62 1.48
N LEU A 42 0.71 13.66 2.36
CA LEU A 42 0.38 12.24 2.16
C LEU A 42 -1.11 12.05 1.86
N THR A 43 -1.98 12.66 2.66
CA THR A 43 -3.43 12.52 2.49
C THR A 43 -3.96 13.31 1.28
N ASP A 44 -3.33 14.42 0.90
CA ASP A 44 -3.61 15.12 -0.36
C ASP A 44 -3.26 14.22 -1.55
N PHE A 45 -2.07 13.63 -1.55
CA PHE A 45 -1.63 12.75 -2.62
C PHE A 45 -2.54 11.52 -2.75
N MET A 46 -2.88 10.88 -1.64
CA MET A 46 -3.71 9.67 -1.63
C MET A 46 -5.17 9.92 -2.00
N SER A 47 -5.63 11.18 -1.97
CA SER A 47 -6.96 11.59 -2.43
C SER A 47 -6.95 12.28 -3.80
N SER A 48 -5.79 12.37 -4.46
CA SER A 48 -5.64 13.08 -5.74
C SER A 48 -6.02 12.25 -6.97
N GLY A 49 -6.25 10.94 -6.82
CA GLY A 49 -6.55 10.05 -7.94
C GLY A 49 -7.04 8.68 -7.51
N GLU A 50 -7.28 7.82 -8.50
CA GLU A 50 -7.71 6.44 -8.27
C GLU A 50 -6.58 5.60 -7.67
N ILE A 51 -6.97 4.73 -6.75
CA ILE A 51 -6.12 3.71 -6.14
C ILE A 51 -6.72 2.33 -6.37
N VAL A 52 -5.85 1.32 -6.34
CA VAL A 52 -6.27 -0.08 -6.38
C VAL A 52 -5.96 -0.69 -5.02
N ILE A 53 -7.01 -1.06 -4.29
CA ILE A 53 -6.90 -1.82 -3.05
C ILE A 53 -6.89 -3.31 -3.40
N MET A 54 -5.98 -4.07 -2.78
CA MET A 54 -5.89 -5.51 -2.93
C MET A 54 -5.71 -6.18 -1.56
N VAL A 55 -6.34 -7.35 -1.38
CA VAL A 55 -6.08 -8.26 -0.26
C VAL A 55 -5.30 -9.46 -0.80
N LEU A 56 -4.11 -9.68 -0.24
CA LEU A 56 -3.15 -10.67 -0.71
C LEU A 56 -2.98 -11.79 0.32
N GLU A 57 -3.06 -13.03 -0.12
CA GLU A 57 -2.91 -14.24 0.69
C GLU A 57 -1.66 -15.03 0.26
N ARG A 58 -0.83 -15.39 1.24
CA ARG A 58 0.36 -16.25 1.11
C ARG A 58 0.82 -16.67 2.52
N GLU A 59 1.57 -17.77 2.62
CA GLU A 59 2.15 -18.25 3.89
C GLU A 59 3.02 -17.22 4.63
N ASP A 60 3.51 -16.15 4.04
CA ASP A 60 4.29 -15.16 4.78
C ASP A 60 4.00 -13.76 4.23
N ALA A 61 2.71 -13.53 3.91
CA ALA A 61 2.26 -12.49 3.00
C ALA A 61 2.81 -11.11 3.32
N ILE A 62 2.78 -10.71 4.60
CA ILE A 62 3.21 -9.37 5.03
C ILE A 62 4.72 -9.20 4.82
N SER A 63 5.53 -10.12 5.35
CA SER A 63 7.00 -10.05 5.20
C SER A 63 7.43 -10.17 3.75
N HIS A 64 6.80 -11.08 2.98
CA HIS A 64 7.11 -11.25 1.57
C HIS A 64 6.75 -10.01 0.75
N TRP A 65 5.55 -9.45 0.96
CA TRP A 65 5.10 -8.28 0.21
C TRP A 65 5.98 -7.08 0.48
N ARG A 66 6.38 -6.85 1.75
CA ARG A 66 7.33 -5.79 2.10
C ARG A 66 8.68 -5.95 1.41
N ARG A 67 9.18 -7.18 1.29
CA ARG A 67 10.41 -7.46 0.55
C ARG A 67 10.26 -7.18 -0.95
N VAL A 68 9.14 -7.61 -1.56
CA VAL A 68 8.85 -7.39 -2.99
C VAL A 68 8.67 -5.89 -3.29
N MET A 69 8.02 -5.15 -2.40
CA MET A 69 7.89 -3.69 -2.52
C MET A 69 9.26 -3.01 -2.45
N GLY A 70 10.13 -3.41 -1.53
CA GLY A 70 11.36 -2.69 -1.20
C GLY A 70 11.14 -1.59 -0.17
N VAL A 71 12.22 -0.92 0.24
CA VAL A 71 12.16 0.15 1.25
C VAL A 71 11.37 1.36 0.76
N THR A 72 10.87 2.19 1.69
CA THR A 72 9.94 3.29 1.41
C THR A 72 10.47 4.31 0.41
N ASP A 73 11.77 4.60 0.43
CA ASP A 73 12.42 5.50 -0.52
C ASP A 73 12.87 4.71 -1.76
N PRO A 74 12.28 4.96 -2.95
CA PRO A 74 12.71 4.35 -4.20
C PRO A 74 14.20 4.52 -4.51
N ALA A 75 14.82 5.64 -4.10
CA ALA A 75 16.22 5.91 -4.35
C ALA A 75 17.17 5.01 -3.54
N LEU A 76 16.66 4.42 -2.45
CA LEU A 76 17.39 3.48 -1.59
C LEU A 76 16.90 2.04 -1.77
N ALA A 77 15.96 1.80 -2.68
CA ALA A 77 15.37 0.49 -2.90
C ALA A 77 16.26 -0.37 -3.79
N GLU A 78 16.45 -1.63 -3.37
CA GLU A 78 17.30 -2.58 -4.07
C GLU A 78 16.81 -2.82 -5.51
N PRO A 79 17.72 -3.06 -6.48
CA PRO A 79 17.36 -3.34 -7.86
C PRO A 79 16.34 -4.48 -7.99
N GLY A 80 15.28 -4.24 -8.76
CA GLY A 80 14.23 -5.24 -9.02
C GLY A 80 13.10 -5.27 -8.00
N THR A 81 13.16 -4.45 -6.94
CA THR A 81 12.00 -4.20 -6.07
C THR A 81 11.00 -3.28 -6.76
N LEU A 82 9.71 -3.39 -6.41
CA LEU A 82 8.66 -2.64 -7.10
C LEU A 82 8.80 -1.12 -6.89
N ARG A 83 9.22 -0.67 -5.71
CA ARG A 83 9.45 0.75 -5.44
C ARG A 83 10.62 1.29 -6.24
N GLN A 84 11.69 0.52 -6.43
CA GLN A 84 12.79 0.90 -7.31
C GLN A 84 12.34 1.04 -8.78
N MET A 85 11.44 0.16 -9.23
CA MET A 85 10.98 0.14 -10.63
C MET A 85 9.90 1.18 -10.95
N PHE A 86 9.02 1.49 -10.00
CA PHE A 86 7.80 2.27 -10.25
C PHE A 86 7.62 3.48 -9.32
N GLY A 87 8.40 3.58 -8.26
CA GLY A 87 8.36 4.72 -7.34
C GLY A 87 9.10 5.93 -7.93
N PHE A 88 8.60 7.12 -7.59
CA PHE A 88 9.18 8.40 -8.01
C PHE A 88 9.88 9.13 -6.86
N SER A 89 9.29 9.09 -5.66
CA SER A 89 9.83 9.71 -4.45
C SER A 89 9.33 8.97 -3.20
N ILE A 90 9.80 9.37 -2.02
CA ILE A 90 9.34 8.81 -0.72
C ILE A 90 7.81 8.87 -0.59
N GLU A 91 7.20 10.00 -0.94
CA GLU A 91 5.74 10.18 -0.87
C GLU A 91 5.02 9.48 -2.04
N ARG A 92 5.66 9.44 -3.22
CA ARG A 92 5.11 8.84 -4.45
C ARG A 92 5.83 7.54 -4.79
N ASN A 93 5.84 6.60 -3.85
CA ASN A 93 6.58 5.34 -3.98
C ASN A 93 5.75 4.21 -4.63
N ALA A 94 4.62 4.55 -5.26
CA ALA A 94 3.70 3.66 -5.98
C ALA A 94 2.95 2.60 -5.16
N LEU A 95 3.41 2.21 -3.97
CA LEU A 95 2.89 1.04 -3.25
C LEU A 95 2.83 1.24 -1.73
N HIS A 96 1.69 0.86 -1.16
CA HIS A 96 1.47 0.66 0.27
C HIS A 96 1.41 -0.84 0.59
N GLY A 97 1.73 -1.19 1.83
CA GLY A 97 1.48 -2.53 2.36
C GLY A 97 1.68 -2.56 3.87
N SER A 98 0.81 -3.30 4.54
CA SER A 98 0.77 -3.44 5.99
C SER A 98 2.12 -3.91 6.54
N ASP A 99 2.42 -3.58 7.80
CA ASP A 99 3.69 -3.88 8.44
C ASP A 99 3.63 -5.01 9.48
N SER A 100 2.42 -5.40 9.90
CA SER A 100 2.18 -6.40 10.93
C SER A 100 0.79 -7.01 10.76
N PRO A 101 0.50 -8.18 11.35
CA PRO A 101 -0.83 -8.78 11.30
C PRO A 101 -1.94 -7.84 11.81
N THR A 102 -1.65 -7.04 12.85
CA THR A 102 -2.60 -6.10 13.43
C THR A 102 -2.91 -4.93 12.49
N THR A 103 -1.90 -4.36 11.83
CA THR A 103 -2.15 -3.31 10.83
C THR A 103 -2.85 -3.88 9.60
N ALA A 104 -2.48 -5.08 9.16
CA ALA A 104 -3.18 -5.75 8.05
C ALA A 104 -4.67 -5.97 8.35
N GLU A 105 -5.02 -6.47 9.53
CA GLU A 105 -6.42 -6.64 9.93
C GLU A 105 -7.18 -5.30 9.94
N TRP A 106 -6.59 -4.26 10.50
CA TRP A 106 -7.21 -2.94 10.55
C TRP A 106 -7.40 -2.35 9.14
N GLU A 107 -6.35 -2.39 8.30
CA GLU A 107 -6.37 -1.85 6.94
C GLU A 107 -7.37 -2.61 6.04
N ILE A 108 -7.43 -3.95 6.15
CA ILE A 108 -8.43 -4.76 5.43
C ILE A 108 -9.84 -4.37 5.87
N ASN A 109 -10.09 -4.26 7.18
CA ASN A 109 -11.40 -3.87 7.70
C ASN A 109 -11.78 -2.43 7.34
N TYR A 110 -10.80 -1.53 7.15
CA TYR A 110 -11.04 -0.16 6.71
C TYR A 110 -11.68 -0.12 5.31
N PHE A 111 -11.22 -0.97 4.38
CA PHE A 111 -11.69 -0.96 2.98
C PHE A 111 -12.73 -2.03 2.63
N TYR A 112 -12.70 -3.19 3.29
CA TYR A 112 -13.54 -4.36 3.00
C TYR A 112 -14.50 -4.71 4.13
N LYS A 113 -14.85 -3.73 4.98
CA LYS A 113 -15.83 -3.91 6.05
C LYS A 113 -17.00 -4.77 5.53
N LYS A 114 -17.22 -5.92 6.18
CA LYS A 114 -18.35 -6.80 5.87
C LYS A 114 -19.63 -5.98 5.93
N GLU A 115 -20.43 -6.04 4.88
CA GLU A 115 -21.86 -5.76 4.98
C GLU A 115 -22.49 -6.64 6.06
#